data_AF-X5ED64-F1
#
_entry.id   AF-X5ED64-F1
#
_cell.length_a   1.000
_cell.length_b   1.000
_cell.length_c   1.000
_cell.angle_alpha   90.00
_cell.angle_beta   90.00
_cell.angle_gamma   90.00
#
_symmetry.space_group_name_H-M   'P 1'
#
loop_
_entity.id
_entity.type
_entity.pdbx_description
1 polymer ?
#
loop_
_entity_poly.entity_id
_entity_poly.type
_entity_poly.pdbx_seq_one_letter_code
_entity_poly.pdbx_strand_id
1 'polypeptide(L)' 'MWLFGSALTSHRSADLDVLLVYRDLADIAAIRVAHAWADEIPPINIIAMTVQEERDYAFIRGTRARRVI' A
#
# COMPACT_ATOMS: atom_id res chain seq x y z
N MET A 1 -2.90 -0.64 -7.95
CA MET A 1 -2.65 -0.13 -6.57
C MET A 1 -3.83 -0.50 -5.68
N TRP A 2 -3.58 -0.76 -4.40
CA TRP A 2 -4.60 -1.19 -3.44
C TRP A 2 -4.61 -0.30 -2.21
N LEU A 3 -5.79 -0.03 -1.65
CA LEU A 3 -5.98 0.56 -0.33
C LEU A 3 -6.42 -0.51 0.65
N PHE A 4 -5.96 -0.42 1.89
CA PHE A 4 -6.40 -1.31 2.97
C PHE A 4 -6.50 -0.55 4.30
N GLY A 5 -6.73 -1.27 5.39
CA GLY A 5 -6.72 -0.68 6.73
C GLY A 5 -7.89 0.25 7.01
N SER A 6 -7.67 1.19 7.93
CA SER A 6 -8.73 2.03 8.50
C SER A 6 -9.38 2.97 7.47
N ALA A 7 -8.64 3.30 6.41
CA ALA A 7 -9.10 4.13 5.30
C ALA A 7 -10.30 3.54 4.54
N LEU A 8 -10.51 2.22 4.61
CA LEU A 8 -11.64 1.57 3.93
C LEU A 8 -12.96 1.64 4.72
N THR A 9 -12.91 1.95 6.01
CA THR A 9 -14.07 1.79 6.92
C THR A 9 -14.35 3.01 7.79
N SER A 10 -13.38 3.91 7.98
CA SER A 10 -13.51 5.09 8.84
C SER A 10 -13.61 6.39 8.02
N HIS A 11 -14.52 7.28 8.43
CA HIS A 11 -14.61 8.65 7.91
C HIS A 11 -13.49 9.57 8.45
N ARG A 12 -12.77 9.13 9.48
CA ARG A 12 -11.55 9.78 10.00
C ARG A 12 -10.46 8.72 10.01
N SER A 13 -9.83 8.52 8.85
CA SER A 13 -8.67 7.65 8.76
C SER A 13 -7.50 8.31 9.47
N ALA A 14 -6.86 7.59 10.40
CA ALA A 14 -5.68 8.11 11.10
C ALA A 14 -4.45 8.15 10.19
N ASP A 15 -4.43 7.26 9.20
CA ASP A 15 -3.40 7.04 8.19
C ASP A 15 -4.03 6.53 6.88
N LEU A 16 -3.29 6.59 5.78
CA LEU A 16 -3.67 6.02 4.48
C LEU A 16 -2.75 4.84 4.15
N ASP A 17 -3.27 3.63 4.28
CA ASP A 17 -2.52 2.41 3.99
C ASP A 17 -2.64 2.01 2.51
N VAL A 18 -1.49 1.99 1.82
CA VAL A 18 -1.38 1.71 0.39
C VAL A 18 -0.53 0.46 0.17
N LEU A 19 -1.07 -0.51 -0.56
CA LEU A 19 -0.32 -1.67 -1.03
C LEU A 19 0.01 -1.51 -2.53
N LEU A 20 1.30 -1.59 -2.83
CA LEU A 20 1.84 -1.63 -4.18
C LEU A 20 2.30 -3.05 -4.48
N VAL A 21 1.70 -3.65 -5.51
CA VAL A 21 2.15 -4.95 -6.03
C VAL A 21 2.94 -4.71 -7.29
N TYR A 22 4.21 -5.12 -7.30
CA TYR A 22 5.15 -4.86 -8.40
C TYR A 22 5.75 -6.15 -8.96
N ARG A 23 6.37 -6.05 -10.14
CA ARG A 23 7.06 -7.18 -10.79
C ARG A 23 8.56 -6.96 -10.84
N ASP A 24 9.00 -5.72 -11.06
CA ASP A 24 10.41 -5.34 -11.07
C ASP A 24 10.72 -4.38 -9.91
N LEU A 25 11.87 -4.55 -9.26
CA LEU A 25 12.34 -3.63 -8.24
C LEU A 25 12.53 -2.21 -8.78
N ALA A 26 12.81 -2.06 -10.08
CA ALA A 26 12.85 -0.77 -10.75
C ALA A 26 11.52 0.00 -10.62
N ASP A 27 10.37 -0.70 -10.60
CA ASP A 27 9.03 -0.10 -10.52
C ASP A 27 8.81 0.64 -9.19
N ILE A 28 9.52 0.25 -8.13
CA ILE A 28 9.39 0.84 -6.78
C ILE A 28 10.63 1.63 -6.35
N ALA A 29 11.66 1.74 -7.20
CA ALA A 29 12.90 2.42 -6.85
C ALA A 29 12.67 3.91 -6.56
N ALA A 30 11.89 4.59 -7.40
CA ALA A 30 11.54 6.00 -7.21
C ALA A 30 10.75 6.23 -5.91
N ILE A 31 9.89 5.27 -5.59
CA ILE A 31 9.11 5.26 -4.36
C ILE A 31 10.11 5.20 -3.19
N ARG A 32 10.95 4.16 -3.09
CA ARG A 32 11.91 4.01 -1.99
C ARG A 32 12.78 5.23 -1.69
N VAL A 33 13.07 6.08 -2.68
CA VAL A 33 13.89 7.28 -2.52
C VAL A 33 13.08 8.49 -2.08
N ALA A 34 11.80 8.57 -2.46
CA ALA A 34 11.00 9.77 -2.27
C ALA A 34 10.72 10.06 -0.80
N HIS A 35 10.39 9.07 0.04
CA HIS A 35 10.09 9.12 1.49
C HIS A 35 9.15 10.26 2.01
N ALA A 36 8.77 11.22 1.17
CA ALA A 36 8.07 12.45 1.51
C ALA A 36 6.60 12.22 1.88
N TRP A 37 6.04 11.06 1.53
CA TRP A 37 4.67 10.68 1.86
C TRP A 37 4.45 10.43 3.37
N ALA A 38 5.52 10.26 4.16
CA ALA A 38 5.42 10.09 5.59
C ALA A 38 5.02 11.39 6.31
N ASP A 39 5.26 12.54 5.66
CA ASP A 39 4.93 13.87 6.19
C ASP A 39 3.53 14.36 5.76
N GLU A 40 2.81 13.56 4.98
CA GLU A 40 1.45 13.89 4.51
C GLU A 40 0.40 13.79 5.64
N ILE A 41 -0.72 14.49 5.50
CA ILE A 41 -1.83 14.45 6.46
C ILE A 41 -3.12 14.00 5.74
N PRO A 42 -3.66 12.80 6.05
CA PRO A 42 -3.13 11.82 7.01
C PRO A 42 -1.83 11.14 6.51
N PRO A 43 -0.97 10.63 7.42
CA PRO A 43 0.25 9.93 7.05
C PRO A 43 -0.01 8.78 6.09
N ILE A 44 0.82 8.63 5.06
CA ILE A 44 0.68 7.54 4.09
C ILE A 44 1.66 6.43 4.44
N ASN A 45 1.11 5.24 4.73
CA ASN A 45 1.89 4.03 4.93
C ASN A 45 1.92 3.23 3.64
N ILE A 46 3.10 3.01 3.07
CA ILE A 46 3.27 2.23 1.84
C ILE A 46 3.87 0.88 2.17
N ILE A 47 3.15 -0.20 1.83
CA ILE A 47 3.67 -1.55 1.77
C ILE A 47 3.88 -1.90 0.29
N ALA A 48 5.05 -2.44 -0.05
CA ALA A 48 5.35 -2.91 -1.40
C ALA A 48 5.65 -4.41 -1.36
N MET A 49 5.00 -5.17 -2.23
CA MET A 49 5.18 -6.61 -2.35
C MET A 49 5.33 -7.01 -3.82
N THR A 50 6.15 -8.01 -4.09
CA THR A 50 6.16 -8.68 -5.38
C THR A 50 4.85 -9.47 -5.57
N VAL A 51 4.55 -9.81 -6.82
CA VAL A 51 3.43 -10.72 -7.14
C VAL A 51 3.55 -12.06 -6.42
N GLN A 52 4.78 -12.55 -6.23
CA GLN A 52 5.01 -13.83 -5.55
C GLN A 52 4.74 -13.73 -4.05
N GLU A 53 5.24 -12.69 -3.37
CA GLU A 53 4.97 -12.46 -1.96
C GLU A 53 3.46 -12.30 -1.70
N GLU A 54 2.73 -11.60 -2.57
CA GLU A 54 1.28 -11.54 -2.41
C GLU A 54 0.61 -12.91 -2.55
N ARG A 55 1.07 -13.77 -3.45
CA ARG A 55 0.52 -15.13 -3.54
C ARG A 55 0.78 -15.95 -2.29
N ASP A 56 1.97 -15.79 -1.70
CA ASP A 56 2.40 -16.56 -0.54
C ASP A 56 1.71 -16.09 0.75
N TYR A 57 1.54 -14.78 0.92
CA TYR A 57 0.91 -14.19 2.11
C TYR A 57 -0.60 -13.99 1.98
N ALA A 58 -1.13 -13.93 0.75
CA ALA A 58 -2.53 -13.60 0.46
C ALA A 58 -3.01 -12.32 1.20
N PHE A 59 -2.15 -11.31 1.23
CA PHE A 59 -2.34 -10.06 1.96
C PHE A 59 -3.58 -9.31 1.48
N ILE A 60 -3.83 -9.24 0.16
CA ILE A 60 -5.03 -8.57 -0.38
C ILE A 60 -6.29 -9.23 0.18
N ARG A 61 -6.33 -10.56 0.16
CA ARG A 61 -7.46 -11.34 0.69
C ARG A 61 -7.59 -11.18 2.21
N GLY A 62 -6.47 -11.25 2.94
CA GLY A 62 -6.44 -11.15 4.40
C GLY A 62 -6.88 -9.79 4.92
N THR A 63 -6.43 -8.71 4.27
CA THR A 63 -6.75 -7.32 4.66
C THR A 63 -8.02 -6.78 4.01
N ARG A 64 -8.63 -7.54 3.09
CA ARG A 64 -9.76 -7.10 2.26
C ARG A 64 -9.44 -5.81 1.50
N ALA A 65 -8.20 -5.71 1.02
CA ALA A 65 -7.73 -4.54 0.30
C ALA A 65 -8.60 -4.29 -0.95
N ARG A 66 -8.84 -3.03 -1.26
CA ARG A 66 -9.62 -2.60 -2.43
C ARG A 66 -8.72 -2.00 -3.49
N ARG A 67 -8.90 -2.44 -4.73
CA ARG A 67 -8.18 -1.89 -5.87
C ARG A 67 -8.71 -0.51 -6.21
N VAL A 68 -7.80 0.43 -6.47
CA VAL A 68 -8.14 1.83 -6.79
C VAL A 68 -7.60 2.30 -8.15
N ILE A 69 -6.62 1.59 -8.71
CA ILE A 69 -6.06 1.76 -10.07
C ILE A 69 -5.65 0.38 -10.59
#